data_AF-A0A090VPK6-F1
#
_entry.id   AF-A0A090VPK6-F1
#
_cell.length_a   1.000
_cell.length_b   1.000
_cell.length_c   1.000
_cell.angle_alpha   90.00
_cell.angle_beta   90.00
_cell.angle_gamma   90.00
#
_symmetry.space_group_name_H-M   'P 1'
#
loop_
_entity.id
_entity.type
_entity.pdbx_description
1 polymer ?
#
loop_
_entity_poly.entity_id
_entity_poly.type
_entity_poly.pdbx_seq_one_letter_code
_entity_poly.pdbx_strand_id
1 'polypeptide(L)'
;MIKHFLNLEWKAFFRSASFGKSLGVKLLMGFFAIYFMVVFLGIGIMLYPGLKKLYPEQDPLIIVNNFLFFWILGDLLFRFFFQKLPVMSVKPLLTLPIGRNKIVNYVLGKSALSFFNFLPLFAIVPFSIMLLVNDYPVGAVLAWVLALVLTTLIINYLNFIIEVFHQKQNYRFYPLF
;
A
#
# COMPACT_ATOMS: atom_id res chain seq x y z
N MET A 1 -0.61 -24.74 -8.25
CA MET A 1 0.62 -23.98 -7.92
C MET A 1 0.41 -22.91 -6.85
N ILE A 2 -0.50 -21.94 -7.02
CA ILE A 2 -0.74 -20.87 -6.00
C ILE A 2 -1.11 -21.46 -4.62
N LYS A 3 -2.03 -22.43 -4.58
CA LYS A 3 -2.40 -23.14 -3.34
C LYS A 3 -1.22 -23.86 -2.66
N HIS A 4 -0.28 -24.38 -3.45
CA HIS A 4 0.89 -25.08 -2.93
C HIS A 4 1.91 -24.09 -2.35
N PHE A 5 2.13 -22.95 -3.01
CA PHE A 5 2.96 -21.86 -2.49
C PHE A 5 2.39 -21.25 -1.21
N LEU A 6 1.08 -21.00 -1.14
CA LEU A 6 0.42 -20.53 0.08
C LEU A 6 0.58 -21.53 1.23
N ASN A 7 0.51 -22.83 0.95
CA ASN A 7 0.73 -23.89 1.93
C ASN A 7 2.19 -23.93 2.42
N LEU A 8 3.16 -23.72 1.52
CA LEU A 8 4.57 -23.61 1.87
C LEU A 8 4.88 -22.35 2.69
N GLU A 9 4.28 -21.20 2.38
CA GLU A 9 4.38 -19.98 3.20
C GLU A 9 3.80 -20.19 4.60
N TRP A 10 2.63 -20.84 4.69
CA TRP A 10 2.02 -21.19 5.96
C TRP A 10 2.93 -22.09 6.79
N LYS A 11 3.46 -23.16 6.20
CA LYS A 11 4.40 -24.06 6.89
C LYS A 11 5.71 -23.37 7.27
N ALA A 12 6.25 -22.49 6.43
CA ALA A 12 7.45 -21.71 6.73
C ALA A 12 7.21 -20.69 7.87
N PHE A 13 6.02 -20.09 7.93
CA PHE A 13 5.62 -19.17 8.98
C PHE A 13 5.62 -19.84 10.37
N PHE A 14 5.12 -21.08 10.46
CA PHE A 14 5.11 -21.86 11.71
C PHE A 14 6.45 -22.51 12.05
N ARG A 15 7.27 -22.89 11.05
CA ARG A 15 8.55 -23.60 11.28
C ARG A 15 9.75 -22.70 11.58
N SER A 16 9.61 -21.38 11.48
CA SER A 16 10.72 -20.49 11.80
C SER A 16 11.04 -20.55 13.31
N ALA A 17 12.29 -20.90 13.65
CA ALA A 17 12.80 -21.00 15.02
C ALA A 17 12.72 -19.70 15.85
N SER A 18 12.20 -18.62 15.25
CA SER A 18 11.93 -17.33 15.86
C SER A 18 10.47 -17.13 16.26
N PHE A 19 9.60 -18.15 16.24
CA PHE A 19 8.16 -17.99 16.52
C PHE A 19 7.90 -17.29 17.88
N GLY A 20 8.71 -17.57 18.91
CA GLY A 20 8.68 -16.84 20.20
C GLY A 20 9.30 -15.44 20.15
N LYS A 21 10.44 -15.26 19.46
CA LYS A 21 11.12 -13.94 19.27
C LYS A 21 10.34 -12.99 18.35
N SER A 22 9.41 -13.50 17.55
CA SER A 22 8.60 -12.78 16.56
C SER A 22 7.17 -12.53 17.00
N LEU A 23 6.69 -13.12 18.11
CA LEU A 23 5.32 -12.91 18.59
C LEU A 23 5.09 -11.45 18.99
N GLY A 24 6.01 -10.87 19.75
CA GLY A 24 5.97 -9.44 20.12
C GLY A 24 5.99 -8.53 18.89
N VAL A 25 6.81 -8.84 17.88
CA VAL A 25 6.85 -8.09 16.61
C VAL A 25 5.53 -8.22 15.84
N LYS A 26 4.94 -9.42 15.79
CA LYS A 26 3.64 -9.64 15.12
C LYS A 26 2.50 -8.90 15.83
N LEU A 27 2.48 -8.92 17.16
CA LEU A 27 1.50 -8.16 17.95
C LEU A 27 1.67 -6.66 17.75
N LEU A 28 2.91 -6.17 17.77
CA LEU A 28 3.23 -4.76 17.50
C LEU A 28 2.78 -4.34 16.09
N MET A 29 3.05 -5.16 15.07
CA MET A 29 2.60 -4.90 13.70
C MET A 29 1.08 -4.88 13.58
N GLY A 30 0.38 -5.82 14.25
CA GLY A 30 -1.08 -5.84 14.29
C GLY A 30 -1.66 -4.60 14.99
N PHE A 31 -1.07 -4.19 16.12
CA PHE A 31 -1.44 -2.97 16.83
C PHE A 31 -1.28 -1.73 15.94
N PHE A 32 -0.13 -1.57 15.28
CA PHE A 32 0.08 -0.45 14.36
C PHE A 32 -0.89 -0.49 13.18
N ALA A 33 -1.18 -1.67 12.62
CA ALA A 33 -2.14 -1.79 11.53
C ALA A 33 -3.54 -1.29 11.95
N ILE A 34 -4.04 -1.73 13.12
CA ILE A 34 -5.33 -1.27 13.66
C ILE A 34 -5.29 0.22 13.97
N TYR A 35 -4.23 0.69 14.62
CA TYR A 35 -4.03 2.10 14.92
C TYR A 35 -4.12 2.96 13.66
N PHE A 36 -3.38 2.62 12.60
CA PHE A 36 -3.42 3.35 11.34
C PHE A 36 -4.79 3.27 10.65
N MET A 37 -5.48 2.13 10.70
CA MET A 37 -6.85 2.05 10.16
C MET A 37 -7.81 3.01 10.88
N VAL A 38 -7.77 3.06 12.21
CA VAL A 38 -8.62 3.98 13.00
C VAL A 38 -8.26 5.44 12.70
N VAL A 39 -6.97 5.77 12.61
CA VAL A 39 -6.51 7.12 12.27
C VAL A 39 -6.99 7.53 10.88
N PHE A 40 -6.84 6.67 9.87
CA PHE A 40 -7.28 6.97 8.50
C PHE A 40 -8.81 7.09 8.40
N LEU A 41 -9.56 6.26 9.10
CA LEU A 41 -11.02 6.41 9.24
C LEU A 41 -11.39 7.76 9.84
N GLY A 42 -10.73 8.13 10.95
CA GLY A 42 -10.94 9.42 11.61
C GLY A 42 -10.63 10.59 10.67
N ILE A 43 -9.50 10.52 9.94
CA ILE A 43 -9.14 11.52 8.92
C ILE A 43 -10.23 11.60 7.85
N GLY A 44 -10.66 10.48 7.27
CA GLY A 44 -11.69 10.49 6.22
C GLY A 44 -13.00 11.14 6.65
N ILE A 45 -13.44 10.88 7.88
CA ILE A 45 -14.67 11.47 8.46
C ILE A 45 -14.47 12.96 8.77
N MET A 46 -13.34 13.34 9.37
CA MET A 46 -13.09 14.71 9.81
C MET A 46 -12.65 15.65 8.69
N LEU A 47 -12.16 15.12 7.56
CA LEU A 47 -11.59 15.92 6.48
C LEU A 47 -12.60 16.89 5.88
N TYR A 48 -13.82 16.43 5.59
CA TYR A 48 -14.87 17.30 5.04
C TYR A 48 -15.26 18.45 5.99
N PRO A 49 -15.72 18.20 7.23
CA PRO A 49 -16.09 19.28 8.15
C PRO A 49 -14.89 20.16 8.54
N GLY A 50 -13.70 19.57 8.65
CA GLY A 50 -12.46 20.32 8.91
C GLY A 50 -12.14 21.32 7.80
N LEU A 51 -12.24 20.88 6.53
CA LEU A 51 -12.04 21.76 5.38
C LEU A 51 -13.11 22.85 5.29
N LYS A 52 -14.38 22.55 5.53
CA LYS A 52 -15.43 23.58 5.55
C LYS A 52 -15.27 24.58 6.70
N LYS A 53 -14.68 24.18 7.82
CA LYS A 53 -14.38 25.10 8.93
C LYS A 53 -13.22 26.04 8.61
N LEU A 54 -12.19 25.56 7.91
CA LEU A 54 -11.00 26.33 7.56
C LEU A 54 -11.20 27.19 6.31
N TYR A 55 -11.94 26.68 5.33
CA TYR A 55 -12.21 27.31 4.03
C TYR A 55 -13.72 27.24 3.71
N PRO A 56 -14.55 28.06 4.35
CA PRO A 56 -16.01 27.95 4.24
C PRO A 56 -16.54 28.11 2.81
N GLU A 57 -15.90 28.98 2.04
CA GLU A 57 -16.30 29.37 0.67
C GLU A 57 -15.74 28.47 -0.43
N GLN A 58 -14.84 27.53 -0.10
CA GLN A 58 -14.19 26.66 -1.08
C GLN A 58 -14.78 25.25 -1.05
N ASP A 59 -14.79 24.61 -2.22
CA ASP A 59 -15.21 23.22 -2.35
C ASP A 59 -14.14 22.29 -1.72
N PRO A 60 -14.50 21.49 -0.69
CA PRO A 60 -13.60 20.54 -0.06
C PRO A 60 -12.94 19.56 -1.04
N LEU A 61 -13.66 19.11 -2.07
CA LEU A 61 -13.12 18.21 -3.09
C LEU A 61 -12.01 18.88 -3.90
N ILE A 62 -12.18 20.16 -4.26
CA ILE A 62 -11.14 20.94 -4.96
C ILE A 62 -9.91 21.09 -4.08
N ILE A 63 -10.09 21.43 -2.79
CA ILE A 63 -8.97 21.56 -1.86
C ILE A 63 -8.21 20.25 -1.73
N VAL A 64 -8.91 19.12 -1.52
CA VAL A 64 -8.26 17.80 -1.43
C VAL A 64 -7.46 17.49 -2.69
N ASN A 65 -8.02 17.78 -3.87
CA ASN A 65 -7.33 17.55 -5.14
C ASN A 65 -6.02 18.36 -5.26
N ASN A 66 -5.97 19.59 -4.74
CA ASN A 66 -4.74 20.39 -4.70
C ASN A 66 -3.64 19.74 -3.82
N PHE A 67 -4.04 19.03 -2.76
CA PHE A 67 -3.10 18.33 -1.88
C PHE A 67 -2.74 16.91 -2.35
N LEU A 68 -3.44 16.35 -3.35
CA LEU A 68 -3.19 14.99 -3.83
C LEU A 68 -1.76 14.81 -4.34
N PHE A 69 -1.17 15.81 -4.98
CA PHE A 69 0.22 15.72 -5.43
C PHE A 69 1.19 15.46 -4.27
N PHE A 70 1.04 16.20 -3.16
CA PHE A 70 1.85 16.00 -1.96
C PHE A 70 1.56 14.65 -1.30
N TRP A 71 0.29 14.23 -1.30
CA TRP A 71 -0.10 12.91 -0.81
C TRP A 71 0.55 11.79 -1.62
N ILE A 72 0.59 11.87 -2.95
CA ILE A 72 1.26 10.90 -3.85
C ILE A 72 2.75 10.79 -3.51
N LEU A 73 3.44 11.93 -3.35
CA LEU A 73 4.86 11.94 -2.99
C LEU A 73 5.09 11.36 -1.60
N GLY A 74 4.26 11.72 -0.62
CA GLY A 74 4.32 11.19 0.73
C GLY A 74 4.06 9.68 0.78
N ASP A 75 3.05 9.19 0.07
CA ASP A 75 2.72 7.77 -0.04
C ASP A 75 3.86 6.99 -0.70
N LEU A 76 4.47 7.52 -1.76
CA LEU A 76 5.63 6.89 -2.40
C LEU A 76 6.82 6.78 -1.43
N LEU A 77 7.18 7.87 -0.73
CA LEU A 77 8.27 7.86 0.24
C LEU A 77 7.97 6.91 1.40
N PHE A 78 6.76 6.96 1.96
CA PHE A 78 6.36 6.09 3.05
C PHE A 78 6.43 4.62 2.65
N ARG A 79 5.94 4.25 1.47
CA ARG A 79 6.06 2.88 0.96
C ARG A 79 7.51 2.48 0.72
N PHE A 80 8.34 3.36 0.19
CA PHE A 80 9.75 3.04 -0.06
C PHE A 80 10.46 2.60 1.24
N PHE A 81 10.22 3.30 2.36
CA PHE A 81 10.84 2.95 3.64
C PHE A 81 10.13 1.82 4.40
N PHE A 82 8.79 1.81 4.43
CA PHE A 82 8.02 0.93 5.31
C PHE A 82 7.50 -0.33 4.59
N GLN A 83 7.23 -0.27 3.29
CA GLN A 83 6.75 -1.41 2.51
C GLN A 83 7.94 -2.19 1.93
N LYS A 84 8.49 -3.11 2.72
CA LYS A 84 9.49 -4.07 2.21
C LYS A 84 8.84 -5.01 1.19
N LEU A 85 9.09 -4.75 -0.10
CA LEU A 85 8.51 -5.53 -1.17
C LEU A 85 9.14 -6.93 -1.27
N PRO A 86 8.39 -7.94 -1.72
CA PRO A 86 8.88 -9.32 -1.79
C PRO A 86 10.00 -9.55 -2.81
N VAL A 87 10.56 -8.51 -3.46
CA VAL A 87 11.69 -8.59 -4.41
C VAL A 87 12.85 -9.43 -3.85
N MET A 88 13.15 -9.30 -2.55
CA MET A 88 14.17 -10.10 -1.87
C MET A 88 13.84 -11.61 -1.83
N SER A 89 12.56 -11.97 -1.71
CA SER A 89 12.09 -13.36 -1.72
C SER A 89 11.99 -13.97 -3.11
N VAL A 90 12.14 -13.17 -4.18
CA VAL A 90 12.06 -13.63 -5.57
C VAL A 90 13.35 -14.29 -6.03
N LYS A 91 14.49 -13.88 -5.48
CA LYS A 91 15.81 -14.38 -5.91
C LYS A 91 15.94 -15.91 -5.84
N PRO A 92 15.51 -16.59 -4.76
CA PRO A 92 15.52 -18.06 -4.71
C PRO A 92 14.52 -18.71 -5.69
N LEU A 93 13.53 -17.96 -6.19
CA LEU A 93 12.57 -18.48 -7.17
C LEU A 93 13.13 -18.41 -8.59
N LEU A 94 14.09 -17.52 -8.86
CA LEU A 94 14.75 -17.41 -10.17
C LEU A 94 15.73 -18.57 -10.45
N THR A 95 16.18 -19.29 -9.42
CA THR A 95 17.01 -20.49 -9.56
C THR A 95 16.19 -21.76 -9.77
N LEU A 96 14.87 -21.71 -9.54
CA LEU A 96 13.96 -22.81 -9.82
C LEU A 96 13.57 -22.80 -11.31
N PRO A 97 13.21 -23.96 -11.90
CA PRO A 97 12.79 -24.07 -13.29
C PRO A 97 11.34 -23.54 -13.51
N ILE A 98 11.06 -22.33 -13.03
CA ILE A 98 9.78 -21.63 -13.16
C ILE A 98 9.99 -20.47 -14.14
N GLY A 99 9.11 -20.32 -15.13
CA GLY A 99 9.19 -19.22 -16.10
C GLY A 99 9.14 -17.84 -15.42
N ARG A 100 10.06 -16.95 -15.79
CA ARG A 100 10.20 -15.60 -15.20
C ARG A 100 8.88 -14.82 -15.15
N ASN A 101 8.05 -14.92 -16.19
CA ASN A 101 6.75 -14.24 -16.25
C ASN A 101 5.79 -14.66 -15.12
N LYS A 102 5.79 -15.95 -14.74
CA LYS A 102 4.95 -16.43 -13.62
C LYS A 102 5.40 -15.86 -12.29
N ILE A 103 6.72 -15.73 -12.12
CA ILE A 103 7.33 -15.16 -10.91
C ILE A 103 7.00 -13.67 -10.80
N VAL A 104 7.17 -12.91 -11.89
CA VAL A 104 6.84 -11.47 -11.93
C VAL A 104 5.36 -11.25 -11.61
N ASN A 105 4.45 -11.98 -12.27
CA ASN A 105 3.01 -11.85 -12.03
C ASN A 105 2.61 -12.24 -10.61
N TYR A 106 3.26 -13.24 -10.01
CA TYR A 106 3.03 -13.60 -8.61
C TYR A 106 3.41 -12.46 -7.66
N VAL A 107 4.56 -11.84 -7.90
CA VAL A 107 5.10 -10.77 -7.06
C VAL A 107 4.28 -9.50 -7.18
N LEU A 108 3.87 -9.14 -8.39
CA LEU A 108 2.97 -8.03 -8.65
C LEU A 108 1.58 -8.27 -8.03
N GLY A 109 1.02 -9.47 -8.17
CA GLY A 109 -0.24 -9.84 -7.53
C GLY A 109 -0.17 -9.78 -6.00
N LYS A 110 0.95 -10.24 -5.42
CA LYS A 110 1.18 -10.17 -3.96
C LYS A 110 1.33 -8.73 -3.48
N SER A 111 1.99 -7.86 -4.25
CA SER A 111 2.11 -6.43 -3.88
C SER A 111 0.78 -5.70 -4.02
N ALA A 112 -0.07 -6.06 -4.99
CA ALA A 112 -1.41 -5.50 -5.14
C ALA A 112 -2.30 -5.79 -3.92
N LEU A 113 -2.12 -6.94 -3.27
CA LEU A 113 -2.85 -7.32 -2.04
C LEU A 113 -2.14 -6.89 -0.75
N SER A 114 -1.21 -5.93 -0.83
CA SER A 114 -0.50 -5.37 0.33
C SER A 114 -1.42 -4.50 1.19
N PHE A 115 -1.24 -4.55 2.52
CA PHE A 115 -1.95 -3.69 3.49
C PHE A 115 -1.87 -2.21 3.11
N PHE A 116 -0.74 -1.76 2.57
CA PHE A 116 -0.54 -0.36 2.16
C PHE A 116 -1.49 0.07 1.03
N ASN A 117 -2.02 -0.84 0.20
CA ASN A 117 -3.01 -0.47 -0.83
C ASN A 117 -4.42 -0.34 -0.25
N PHE A 118 -4.71 -1.03 0.85
CA PHE A 118 -5.99 -0.93 1.55
C PHE A 118 -6.02 0.25 2.52
N LEU A 119 -4.89 0.63 3.10
CA LEU A 119 -4.82 1.70 4.10
C LEU A 119 -5.43 3.03 3.62
N PRO A 120 -5.11 3.57 2.42
CA PRO A 120 -5.75 4.77 1.89
C PRO A 120 -7.26 4.67 1.74
N LEU A 121 -7.81 3.47 1.49
CA LEU A 121 -9.25 3.27 1.32
C LEU A 121 -10.02 3.62 2.60
N PHE A 122 -9.39 3.44 3.77
CA PHE A 122 -9.98 3.84 5.05
C PHE A 122 -10.13 5.36 5.20
N ALA A 123 -9.42 6.19 4.42
CA ALA A 123 -9.66 7.62 4.36
C ALA A 123 -10.57 8.00 3.17
N ILE A 124 -10.34 7.39 2.01
CA ILE A 124 -11.08 7.67 0.77
C ILE A 124 -12.56 7.34 0.94
N VAL A 125 -12.90 6.14 1.43
CA VAL A 125 -14.29 5.68 1.52
C VAL A 125 -15.12 6.57 2.46
N PRO A 126 -14.71 6.85 3.71
CA PRO A 126 -15.49 7.74 4.58
C PRO A 126 -15.59 9.17 4.05
N PHE A 127 -14.52 9.69 3.43
CA PHE A 127 -14.58 11.02 2.82
C PHE A 127 -15.56 11.05 1.64
N SER A 128 -15.58 10.02 0.80
CA SER A 128 -16.56 9.89 -0.28
C SER A 128 -17.99 9.78 0.24
N ILE A 129 -18.22 9.08 1.35
CA ILE A 129 -19.54 9.06 2.01
C ILE A 129 -19.91 10.48 2.46
N MET A 130 -18.99 11.23 3.06
CA MET A 130 -19.25 12.63 3.43
C MET A 130 -19.58 13.50 2.22
N LEU A 131 -18.90 13.34 1.09
CA LEU A 131 -19.25 14.06 -0.14
C LEU A 131 -20.68 13.73 -0.60
N LEU A 132 -21.06 12.45 -0.59
CA LEU A 132 -22.40 12.02 -1.00
C LEU A 132 -23.50 12.55 -0.07
N VAL A 133 -23.25 12.58 1.24
CA VAL A 133 -24.19 13.13 2.24
C VAL A 133 -24.37 14.64 2.08
N ASN A 134 -23.38 15.34 1.52
CA ASN A 134 -23.43 16.78 1.23
C ASN A 134 -23.75 17.06 -0.25
N ASP A 135 -24.59 16.22 -0.86
CA ASP A 135 -25.20 16.42 -2.19
C ASP A 135 -24.23 16.49 -3.38
N TYR A 136 -23.03 15.90 -3.28
CA TYR A 136 -22.14 15.79 -4.44
C TYR A 136 -22.69 14.79 -5.47
N PRO A 137 -22.51 15.06 -6.79
CA PRO A 137 -22.94 14.13 -7.83
C PRO A 137 -22.29 12.74 -7.67
N VAL A 138 -23.11 11.70 -7.58
CA VAL A 138 -22.65 10.31 -7.37
C VAL A 138 -21.60 9.89 -8.40
N GLY A 139 -21.83 10.24 -9.68
CA GLY A 139 -20.90 9.92 -10.77
C GLY A 139 -19.52 10.56 -10.57
N ALA A 140 -19.46 11.80 -10.09
CA ALA A 140 -18.20 12.49 -9.82
C ALA A 140 -17.46 11.86 -8.65
N VAL A 141 -18.16 11.52 -7.56
CA VAL A 141 -17.56 10.86 -6.40
C VAL A 141 -17.02 9.48 -6.76
N LEU A 142 -17.77 8.67 -7.51
CA LEU A 142 -17.32 7.34 -7.95
C LEU A 142 -16.10 7.43 -8.88
N ALA A 143 -16.10 8.37 -9.82
CA ALA A 143 -14.94 8.60 -10.69
C ALA A 143 -13.71 9.01 -9.88
N TRP A 144 -13.90 9.85 -8.86
CA TRP A 144 -12.83 10.28 -7.96
C TRP A 144 -12.27 9.13 -7.12
N VAL A 145 -13.13 8.29 -6.52
CA VAL A 145 -12.71 7.07 -5.80
C VAL A 145 -11.91 6.16 -6.71
N LEU A 146 -12.43 5.89 -7.91
CA LEU A 146 -11.76 5.05 -8.89
C LEU A 146 -10.38 5.61 -9.26
N ALA A 147 -10.29 6.92 -9.51
CA ALA A 147 -9.03 7.58 -9.81
C ALA A 147 -8.01 7.38 -8.67
N LEU A 148 -8.40 7.60 -7.40
CA LEU A 148 -7.50 7.42 -6.27
C LEU A 148 -7.07 5.97 -6.03
N VAL A 149 -7.97 5.00 -6.24
CA VAL A 149 -7.64 3.57 -6.17
C VAL A 149 -6.59 3.23 -7.23
N LEU A 150 -6.80 3.69 -8.47
CA LEU A 150 -5.85 3.48 -9.55
C LEU A 150 -4.52 4.18 -9.28
N THR A 151 -4.53 5.41 -8.78
CA THR A 151 -3.32 6.14 -8.36
C THR A 151 -2.56 5.37 -7.29
N THR A 152 -3.25 4.84 -6.27
CA THR A 152 -2.63 4.01 -5.21
C THR A 152 -1.93 2.78 -5.78
N LEU A 153 -2.56 2.10 -6.74
CA LEU A 153 -1.97 0.95 -7.41
C LEU A 153 -0.76 1.36 -8.27
N ILE A 154 -0.86 2.46 -9.00
CA ILE A 154 0.26 3.02 -9.78
C ILE A 154 1.45 3.32 -8.86
N ILE A 155 1.23 3.96 -7.71
CA ILE A 155 2.29 4.25 -6.73
C ILE A 155 2.91 2.95 -6.21
N ASN A 156 2.10 1.93 -5.90
CA ASN A 156 2.61 0.64 -5.45
C ASN A 156 3.53 -0.02 -6.50
N TYR A 157 3.14 0.00 -7.77
CA TYR A 157 3.97 -0.55 -8.85
C TYR A 157 5.19 0.33 -9.16
N LEU A 158 5.07 1.65 -9.05
CA LEU A 158 6.19 2.58 -9.17
C LEU A 158 7.23 2.31 -8.07
N ASN A 159 6.79 2.18 -6.82
CA ASN A 159 7.65 1.81 -5.70
C ASN A 159 8.36 0.46 -5.94
N PHE A 160 7.65 -0.51 -6.52
CA PHE A 160 8.24 -1.79 -6.92
C PHE A 160 9.35 -1.65 -7.95
N ILE A 161 9.15 -0.81 -8.97
CA ILE A 161 10.17 -0.55 -9.99
C ILE A 161 11.39 0.13 -9.36
N ILE A 162 11.18 1.18 -8.54
CA ILE A 162 12.25 1.91 -7.86
C ILE A 162 13.09 0.98 -6.98
N GLU A 163 12.44 0.12 -6.19
CA GLU A 163 13.12 -0.86 -5.35
C GLU A 163 13.97 -1.82 -6.18
N VAL A 164 13.45 -2.33 -7.30
CA VAL A 164 14.22 -3.21 -8.21
C VAL A 164 15.46 -2.50 -8.77
N PHE A 165 15.35 -1.22 -9.15
CA PHE A 165 16.48 -0.44 -9.63
C PHE A 165 17.52 -0.17 -8.54
N HIS A 166 17.08 0.23 -7.36
CA HIS A 166 17.96 0.47 -6.20
C HIS A 166 18.77 -0.78 -5.85
N GLN A 167 18.10 -1.94 -5.83
CA GLN A 167 18.74 -3.23 -5.60
C GLN A 167 19.81 -3.54 -6.66
N LYS A 168 19.50 -3.38 -7.96
CA LYS A 168 20.49 -3.59 -9.04
C LYS A 168 21.75 -2.74 -8.87
N GLN A 169 21.60 -1.48 -8.44
CA GLN A 169 22.73 -0.59 -8.23
C GLN A 169 23.60 -1.06 -7.06
N ASN A 170 23.01 -1.47 -5.93
CA ASN A 170 23.76 -1.97 -4.78
C ASN A 170 24.62 -3.21 -5.10
N TYR A 171 24.17 -4.13 -5.97
CA TYR A 171 25.00 -5.28 -6.38
C TYR A 171 26.22 -4.91 -7.24
N ARG A 172 26.22 -3.74 -7.88
CA ARG A 172 27.38 -3.27 -8.64
C ARG A 172 28.53 -2.79 -7.73
N PHE A 173 28.24 -2.52 -6.46
CA PHE A 173 29.19 -1.99 -5.48
C PHE A 173 29.78 -3.04 -4.52
N TYR A 174 29.21 -4.25 -4.46
CA TYR A 174 29.85 -5.35 -3.74
C TYR A 174 30.68 -6.18 -4.73
N PRO A 175 32.02 -6.17 -4.64
CA PRO A 175 32.82 -7.16 -5.34
C PRO A 175 32.37 -8.52 -4.80
N LEU A 176 31.80 -9.33 -5.68
CA LEU A 176 31.59 -10.75 -5.42
C LEU A 176 32.98 -11.37 -5.23
N PHE A 177 33.36 -11.55 -3.96
CA PHE A 177 34.36 -12.53 -3.58
C PHE A 177 33.68 -13.90 -3.47
#